data_AF-A0A820KTT1-F1
#
_entry.id   AF-A0A820KTT1-F1
#
_cell.length_a   1.000
_cell.length_b   1.000
_cell.length_c   1.000
_cell.angle_alpha   90.00
_cell.angle_beta   90.00
_cell.angle_gamma   90.00
#
_symmetry.space_group_name_H-M   'P 1'
#
loop_
_entity.id
_entity.type
_entity.pdbx_description
1 polymer ?
#
loop_
_entity_poly.entity_id
_entity_poly.type
_entity_poly.pdbx_seq_one_letter_code
_entity_poly.pdbx_strand_id
1 'polypeptide(L)' 'MPFSLTSDGRSLTNLFNTTEQNSENLLTEKQNLLCVFKLVIKDLLNSSFRHERLLEKEYFPLKHFFIVFEHILLHGYTG' A
#
# COMPACT_ATOMS: atom_id res chain seq x y z
N MET A 1 -33.82 9.44 27.26
CA MET A 1 -34.15 10.71 26.57
C MET A 1 -33.53 10.66 25.18
N PRO A 2 -34.25 11.06 24.11
CA PRO A 2 -34.01 10.60 22.73
C PRO A 2 -33.38 11.68 21.84
N PHE A 3 -32.32 11.36 21.10
CA PHE A 3 -31.76 12.22 20.04
C PHE A 3 -30.95 11.32 19.08
N SER A 4 -31.12 11.28 17.76
CA SER A 4 -32.08 11.86 16.82
C SER A 4 -32.02 10.94 15.59
N LEU A 5 -33.14 10.33 15.20
CA LEU A 5 -33.24 9.68 13.88
C LEU A 5 -33.13 10.78 12.83
N THR A 6 -32.06 10.75 12.02
CA THR A 6 -32.15 11.37 10.70
C THR A 6 -33.33 10.72 9.97
N SER A 7 -34.05 11.52 9.18
CA SER A 7 -35.22 11.12 8.37
C SER A 7 -34.99 9.86 7.53
N ASP A 8 -33.74 9.48 7.34
CA ASP A 8 -33.31 8.47 6.38
C ASP A 8 -33.04 7.10 7.01
N GLY A 9 -33.27 6.92 8.32
CA GLY A 9 -33.16 5.62 9.01
C GLY A 9 -31.77 4.98 9.01
N ARG A 10 -30.74 5.65 8.47
CA ARG A 10 -29.36 5.17 8.48
C ARG A 10 -28.74 5.46 9.84
N SER A 11 -28.61 4.42 10.66
CA SER A 11 -27.97 4.49 11.98
C SER A 11 -26.56 5.08 11.86
N LEU A 12 -26.29 6.22 12.51
CA LEU A 12 -24.98 6.88 12.55
C LEU A 12 -23.86 5.93 13.00
N THR A 13 -24.21 4.93 13.80
CA THR A 13 -23.31 3.85 14.25
C THR A 13 -22.71 3.06 13.08
N ASN A 14 -23.47 2.82 12.01
CA ASN A 14 -23.00 2.08 10.84
C ASN A 14 -22.07 2.93 9.98
N LEU A 15 -22.26 4.26 9.97
CA LEU A 15 -21.38 5.18 9.26
C LEU A 15 -20.02 5.31 9.97
N PHE A 16 -20.02 5.50 11.29
CA PHE A 16 -18.78 5.55 12.10
C PHE A 16 -17.98 4.24 12.02
N ASN A 17 -18.67 3.09 12.09
CA ASN A 17 -18.01 1.79 11.93
C ASN A 17 -17.41 1.63 10.52
N THR A 18 -18.08 2.13 9.47
CA THR A 18 -17.56 2.05 8.11
C THR A 18 -16.34 2.95 7.91
N THR A 19 -16.31 4.13 8.54
CA THR A 19 -15.14 5.03 8.47
C THR A 19 -13.93 4.50 9.22
N GLU A 20 -14.13 3.92 10.40
CA GLU A 20 -13.04 3.29 11.19
C GLU A 20 -12.48 2.05 10.48
N GLN A 21 -13.36 1.20 9.92
CA GLN A 21 -12.92 0.04 9.14
C GLN A 21 -12.20 0.46 7.86
N ASN A 22 -12.62 1.54 7.19
CA ASN A 22 -11.90 2.07 6.04
C ASN A 22 -10.51 2.61 6.41
N SER A 23 -10.35 3.27 7.56
CA SER A 23 -9.03 3.72 8.01
C SER A 23 -8.10 2.56 8.37
N GLU A 24 -8.61 1.53 9.06
CA GLU A 24 -7.84 0.33 9.40
C GLU A 24 -7.45 -0.49 8.14
N ASN A 25 -8.37 -0.59 7.16
CA ASN A 25 -8.08 -1.20 5.87
C ASN A 25 -7.03 -0.43 5.08
N LEU A 26 -7.10 0.90 5.06
CA LEU A 26 -6.11 1.76 4.39
C LEU A 26 -4.74 1.66 5.06
N LEU A 27 -4.68 1.59 6.40
CA LEU A 27 -3.44 1.37 7.14
C LEU A 27 -2.84 0.00 6.80
N THR A 28 -3.67 -1.04 6.74
CA THR A 28 -3.26 -2.40 6.38
C THR A 28 -2.74 -2.47 4.94
N GLU A 29 -3.41 -1.80 4.00
CA GLU A 29 -2.99 -1.71 2.60
C GLU A 29 -1.62 -1.02 2.46
N LYS A 30 -1.44 0.13 3.13
CA LYS A 30 -0.14 0.83 3.20
C LYS A 30 0.96 -0.04 3.79
N GLN A 31 0.65 -0.78 4.86
CA GLN A 31 1.58 -1.70 5.52
C GLN A 31 2.00 -2.84 4.59
N ASN A 32 1.04 -3.42 3.84
CA ASN A 32 1.29 -4.49 2.89
C ASN A 32 2.17 -4.00 1.72
N LEU A 33 1.89 -2.82 1.17
CA LEU A 33 2.73 -2.20 0.14
C LEU A 33 4.17 -1.98 0.62
N LEU A 34 4.36 -1.47 1.84
CA LEU A 34 5.68 -1.32 2.46
C LEU A 34 6.38 -2.67 2.67
N CYS A 35 5.65 -3.72 3.02
CA CYS A 35 6.20 -5.06 3.20
C CYS A 35 6.72 -5.62 1.88
N VAL A 36 5.91 -5.55 0.82
CA VAL A 36 6.29 -5.96 -0.54
C VAL A 36 7.50 -5.15 -1.01
N PHE A 37 7.52 -3.84 -0.78
CA PHE A 37 8.67 -3.00 -1.13
C PHE A 37 9.97 -3.42 -0.44
N LYS A 38 9.90 -3.72 0.87
CA LYS A 38 11.05 -4.19 1.64
C LYS A 38 11.57 -5.54 1.13
N LEU A 39 10.69 -6.44 0.70
CA LEU A 39 11.08 -7.72 0.11
C LEU A 39 11.78 -7.52 -1.23
N VAL A 40 11.20 -6.69 -2.11
CA VAL A 40 11.78 -6.42 -3.43
C VAL A 40 13.15 -5.74 -3.33
N ILE A 41 13.36 -4.84 -2.36
CA ILE A 41 14.69 -4.24 -2.09
C ILE A 41 15.69 -5.32 -1.66
N LYS A 42 15.30 -6.20 -0.73
CA LYS A 42 16.17 -7.28 -0.27
C LYS A 42 16.55 -8.23 -1.39
N ASP A 43 15.59 -8.60 -2.23
CA ASP A 43 15.82 -9.46 -3.39
C ASP A 43 16.72 -8.77 -4.42
N LEU A 44 16.50 -7.48 -4.68
CA LEU A 44 17.37 -6.69 -5.55
C LEU A 44 18.81 -6.67 -5.05
N LEU A 45 19.03 -6.39 -3.75
CA LEU A 45 20.35 -6.36 -3.13
C LEU A 45 21.04 -7.73 -3.15
N ASN A 46 20.33 -8.80 -2.79
CA ASN A 46 20.86 -10.16 -2.85
C ASN A 46 21.22 -10.54 -4.29
N SER A 47 20.37 -10.18 -5.25
CA SER A 47 20.59 -10.51 -6.65
C SER A 47 21.75 -9.72 -7.26
N SER A 48 21.94 -8.46 -6.82
CA SER A 48 23.08 -7.61 -7.15
C SER A 48 24.39 -8.16 -6.59
N PHE A 49 24.39 -8.52 -5.30
CA PHE A 49 25.56 -9.08 -4.63
C PHE A 49 26.01 -10.39 -5.27
N ARG A 50 25.08 -11.24 -5.70
CA ARG A 50 25.40 -12.50 -6.40
C ARG A 50 25.92 -12.32 -7.82
N HIS A 51 25.60 -11.23 -8.51
CA HIS A 51 26.04 -11.00 -9.88
C HIS A 51 27.39 -10.25 -9.99
N GLU A 52 27.91 -9.71 -8.88
CA GLU A 52 29.19 -8.97 -8.78
C GLU A 52 29.41 -7.86 -9.84
N ARG A 53 28.35 -7.49 -10.56
CA ARG A 53 28.37 -6.59 -11.72
C ARG A 53 27.26 -5.56 -11.56
N LEU A 54 27.49 -4.36 -12.11
CA LEU A 54 26.48 -3.30 -12.18
C LEU A 54 25.20 -3.85 -12.81
N LEU A 55 24.06 -3.70 -12.12
CA LEU A 55 22.77 -4.13 -12.65
C LEU A 55 22.48 -3.34 -13.93
N GLU A 56 22.38 -4.07 -15.03
CA GLU A 56 22.01 -3.48 -16.31
C GLU A 56 20.51 -3.18 -16.34
N LYS A 57 20.12 -2.21 -17.16
CA LYS A 57 18.73 -1.75 -17.30
C LYS A 57 17.77 -2.85 -17.76
N GLU A 58 18.29 -3.94 -18.32
CA GLU A 58 17.51 -5.09 -18.79
C GLU A 58 17.25 -6.15 -17.71
N TYR A 59 17.91 -6.03 -16.56
CA TYR A 59 17.84 -7.01 -15.49
C TYR A 59 16.45 -7.07 -14.84
N PHE A 60 15.86 -8.27 -14.86
CA PHE A 60 14.47 -8.49 -14.47
C PHE A 60 14.15 -8.05 -13.02
N PRO A 61 14.97 -8.37 -11.99
CA PRO A 61 14.76 -7.87 -10.64
C PRO A 61 14.79 -6.33 -10.51
N LEU A 62 15.59 -5.65 -11.34
CA LEU A 62 15.65 -4.19 -11.34
C LEU A 62 14.38 -3.58 -11.97
N LYS A 63 13.87 -4.17 -13.05
CA LYS A 63 12.57 -3.79 -13.64
C LYS A 63 11.42 -4.00 -12.65
N HIS A 64 11.43 -5.14 -11.96
CA HIS A 64 10.42 -5.44 -10.94
C HIS A 64 10.45 -4.42 -9.79
N PHE A 65 11.64 -3.99 -9.35
CA PHE A 65 11.79 -2.91 -8.38
C PHE A 65 11.15 -1.60 -8.86
N PHE A 66 11.44 -1.16 -10.09
CA PHE A 66 10.87 0.09 -10.61
C PHE A 66 9.33 0.05 -10.76
N ILE A 67 8.76 -1.07 -11.19
CA ILE A 67 7.29 -1.23 -11.30
C ILE A 67 6.62 -1.13 -9.93
N VAL A 68 7.15 -1.84 -8.92
CA VAL A 68 6.61 -1.82 -7.56
C VAL A 68 6.80 -0.43 -6.93
N PHE A 69 7.95 0.21 -7.17
CA PHE A 69 8.23 1.56 -6.68
C PHE A 69 7.28 2.61 -7.28
N GLU A 70 7.05 2.57 -8.60
CA GLU A 70 6.09 3.43 -9.29
C GLU A 70 4.67 3.22 -8.74
N HIS A 71 4.25 1.97 -8.53
CA HIS A 71 2.96 1.67 -7.95
C HIS A 71 2.79 2.28 -6.55
N ILE A 72 3.81 2.18 -5.69
CA ILE A 72 3.79 2.76 -4.34
C ILE A 72 3.74 4.30 -4.39
N LEU A 73 4.51 4.92 -5.29
CA LEU A 73 4.49 6.38 -5.46
C LEU A 73 3.12 6.88 -5.94
N LEU A 74 2.49 6.18 -6.89
CA LEU A 74 1.15 6.50 -7.37
C LEU A 74 0.08 6.26 -6.30
N HIS A 75 0.22 5.22 -5.49
CA HIS A 75 -0.72 4.91 -4.40
C HIS A 75 -0.69 5.97 -3.27
N GLY A 76 0.42 6.70 -3.13
CA GLY A 76 0.55 7.84 -2.22
C GLY A 76 0.18 9.19 -2.84
N TYR A 77 0.07 9.27 -4.18
CA TYR A 77 -0.36 10.47 -4.90
C TYR A 77 -1.90 10.50 -4.96
N THR A 78 -2.51 10.80 -3.81
CA THR A 78 -3.89 11.33 -3.79
C THR A 78 -3.81 12.76 -4.31
N GLY A 79 -4.06 12.94 -5.60
CA GLY A 79 -4.54 14.20 -6.16
C GLY A 79 -5.99 14.44 -5.79
#